data_AF-A0A1B6DNQ3-F1
#
_entry.id   AF-A0A1B6DNQ3-F1
#
_cell.length_a   1.000
_cell.length_b   1.000
_cell.length_c   1.000
_cell.angle_alpha   90.00
_cell.angle_beta   90.00
_cell.angle_gamma   90.00
#
_symmetry.space_group_name_H-M   'P 1'
#
loop_
_entity.id
_entity.type
_entity.pdbx_description
1 polymer ?
#
loop_
_entity_poly.entity_id
_entity_poly.type
_entity_poly.pdbx_seq_one_letter_code
_entity_poly.pdbx_strand_id
1 'polypeptide(L)'
;MNINSTQQNYLPNPLEKLFFIEPNERSQICFLENLTLIDENKNKKANFIIRIEEISDKTTGFLVHMSCKQCLDNNLYEMSTTSKVSYDLKTIEEIRTETANNGEIKKKLYIAKVDDEYEITVTIKYHGDLKEKKTILDIPGEKAENLITEGGNVILLRKIAISNYNGKFLAQSILINGLICQVEYEIEVNVTFEGTFFPVLAKRNIT
;
A
#
# COMPACT_ATOMS: atom_id res chain seq x y z
N MET A 1 -43.40 -33.93 -6.23
CA MET A 1 -42.99 -32.55 -5.98
C MET A 1 -41.47 -32.49 -6.12
N ASN A 2 -40.97 -31.88 -7.19
CA ASN A 2 -39.54 -31.72 -7.43
C ASN A 2 -39.05 -30.49 -6.67
N ILE A 3 -38.10 -30.69 -5.77
CA ILE A 3 -37.38 -29.61 -5.10
C ILE A 3 -36.06 -29.45 -5.85
N ASN A 4 -36.06 -28.62 -6.89
CA ASN A 4 -34.80 -28.16 -7.50
C ASN A 4 -34.23 -27.08 -6.58
N SER A 5 -33.29 -27.46 -5.71
CA SER A 5 -32.40 -26.52 -5.06
C SER A 5 -31.42 -25.98 -6.10
N THR A 6 -31.74 -24.83 -6.69
CA THR A 6 -30.77 -24.03 -7.43
C THR A 6 -29.68 -23.58 -6.47
N GLN A 7 -28.55 -24.27 -6.49
CA GLN A 7 -27.28 -23.71 -6.03
C GLN A 7 -27.05 -22.43 -6.84
N GLN A 8 -27.31 -21.28 -6.24
CA GLN A 8 -26.81 -20.02 -6.75
C GLN A 8 -25.28 -20.11 -6.65
N ASN A 9 -24.63 -20.30 -7.79
CA ASN A 9 -23.20 -20.10 -7.94
C ASN A 9 -22.90 -18.66 -7.53
N TYR A 10 -22.49 -18.44 -6.28
CA TYR A 10 -21.90 -17.19 -5.84
C TYR A 10 -20.61 -17.00 -6.63
N LEU A 11 -20.70 -16.28 -7.74
CA LEU A 11 -19.52 -15.72 -8.39
C LEU A 11 -19.02 -14.61 -7.46
N PRO A 12 -17.78 -14.70 -6.92
CA PRO A 12 -17.24 -13.65 -6.07
C PRO A 12 -17.28 -12.31 -6.80
N ASN A 13 -17.53 -11.23 -6.06
CA ASN A 13 -17.51 -9.88 -6.60
C ASN A 13 -16.13 -9.67 -7.27
N PRO A 14 -16.05 -9.12 -8.51
CA PRO A 14 -14.78 -8.83 -9.17
C PRO A 14 -13.76 -8.07 -8.30
N LEU A 15 -14.26 -7.28 -7.34
CA LEU A 15 -13.44 -6.58 -6.34
C LEU A 15 -12.81 -7.53 -5.30
N GLU A 16 -13.56 -8.51 -4.78
CA GLU A 16 -13.03 -9.48 -3.80
C GLU A 16 -11.87 -10.28 -4.38
N LYS A 17 -11.93 -10.62 -5.67
CA LYS A 17 -10.83 -11.30 -6.38
C LYS A 17 -9.59 -10.42 -6.57
N LEU A 18 -9.75 -9.10 -6.54
CA LEU A 18 -8.62 -8.17 -6.68
C LEU A 18 -7.78 -8.11 -5.40
N PHE A 19 -8.44 -8.23 -4.24
CA PHE A 19 -7.80 -8.16 -2.92
C PHE A 19 -7.20 -9.48 -2.46
N PHE A 20 -7.31 -10.56 -3.23
CA PHE A 20 -6.69 -11.85 -2.92
C PHE A 20 -5.66 -12.24 -3.99
N ILE A 21 -4.47 -12.64 -3.52
CA ILE A 21 -3.39 -13.14 -4.37
C ILE A 21 -3.40 -14.66 -4.42
N GLU A 22 -3.79 -15.19 -5.58
CA GLU A 22 -3.90 -16.63 -5.80
C GLU A 22 -2.51 -17.28 -5.81
N PRO A 23 -2.37 -18.55 -5.39
CA PRO A 23 -1.08 -19.25 -5.33
C PRO A 23 -0.25 -19.20 -6.63
N ASN A 24 -0.91 -19.26 -7.79
CA ASN A 24 -0.27 -19.21 -9.10
C ASN A 24 0.22 -17.79 -9.51
N GLU A 25 -0.16 -16.76 -8.77
CA GLU A 25 0.21 -15.35 -9.06
C GLU A 25 1.34 -14.83 -8.16
N ARG A 26 1.57 -15.47 -7.01
CA ARG A 26 2.48 -14.98 -5.94
C ARG A 26 3.90 -14.70 -6.44
N SER A 27 4.43 -15.55 -7.31
CA SER A 27 5.75 -15.35 -7.90
C SER A 27 5.83 -14.13 -8.83
N GLN A 28 4.73 -13.76 -9.48
CA GLN A 28 4.65 -12.59 -10.38
C GLN A 28 4.52 -11.28 -9.61
N ILE A 29 4.01 -11.35 -8.37
CA ILE A 29 3.97 -10.25 -7.40
C ILE A 29 5.35 -9.93 -6.85
N CYS A 30 6.24 -10.92 -6.71
CA CYS A 30 7.58 -10.71 -6.17
C CYS A 30 8.51 -10.06 -7.20
N PHE A 31 9.21 -8.99 -6.81
CA PHE A 31 10.19 -8.32 -7.67
C PHE A 31 11.18 -7.47 -6.87
N LEU A 32 12.26 -7.05 -7.52
CA LEU A 32 13.18 -6.01 -7.07
C LEU A 32 13.41 -5.05 -8.22
N GLU A 33 12.84 -3.85 -8.14
CA GLU A 33 12.83 -2.88 -9.24
C GLU A 33 13.06 -1.45 -8.75
N ASN A 34 13.62 -0.62 -9.63
CA ASN A 34 13.67 0.83 -9.44
C ASN A 34 12.55 1.47 -10.27
N LEU A 35 11.59 2.11 -9.61
CA LEU A 35 10.49 2.81 -10.28
C LEU A 35 10.75 4.31 -10.29
N THR A 36 10.64 4.93 -11.47
CA THR A 36 10.75 6.39 -11.60
C THR A 36 9.36 6.99 -11.64
N LEU A 37 9.04 7.84 -10.67
CA LEU A 37 7.82 8.63 -10.69
C LEU A 37 8.02 9.81 -11.65
N ILE A 38 7.16 9.93 -12.65
CA ILE A 38 7.12 11.04 -13.61
C ILE A 38 5.77 11.77 -13.48
N ASP A 39 5.76 13.08 -13.72
CA ASP A 39 4.50 13.83 -13.87
C ASP A 39 3.94 13.75 -15.29
N GLU A 40 2.77 14.35 -15.50
CA GLU A 40 2.09 14.50 -16.81
C GLU A 40 2.96 15.18 -17.88
N ASN A 41 3.93 16.01 -17.45
CA ASN A 41 4.88 16.69 -18.33
C ASN A 41 6.17 15.87 -18.54
N LYS A 42 6.19 14.59 -18.14
CA LYS A 42 7.32 13.67 -18.18
C LYS A 42 8.53 14.10 -17.34
N ASN A 43 8.35 15.04 -16.42
CA ASN A 43 9.41 15.41 -15.49
C ASN A 43 9.52 14.35 -14.40
N LYS A 44 10.75 13.88 -14.20
CA LYS A 44 11.07 13.01 -13.08
C LYS A 44 10.84 13.71 -11.75
N LYS A 45 9.99 13.12 -10.91
CA LYS A 45 9.70 13.59 -9.55
C LYS A 45 10.47 12.80 -8.51
N ALA A 46 10.48 11.48 -8.61
CA ALA A 46 11.07 10.64 -7.57
C ALA A 46 11.58 9.31 -8.14
N ASN A 47 12.43 8.65 -7.35
CA ASN A 47 12.90 7.30 -7.60
C ASN A 47 12.56 6.43 -6.39
N PHE A 48 11.82 5.36 -6.64
CA PHE A 48 11.52 4.34 -5.66
C PHE A 48 12.38 3.12 -5.92
N ILE A 49 12.91 2.53 -4.86
CA ILE A 49 13.47 1.17 -4.86
C ILE A 49 12.46 0.31 -4.12
N ILE A 50 11.92 -0.70 -4.80
CA ILE A 50 10.89 -1.58 -4.25
C ILE A 50 11.37 -3.01 -4.35
N ARG A 51 11.24 -3.75 -3.24
CA ARG A 51 11.45 -5.19 -3.13
C ARG A 51 10.21 -5.83 -2.53
N ILE A 52 9.67 -6.84 -3.18
CA ILE A 52 8.59 -7.69 -2.66
C ILE A 52 9.08 -9.12 -2.69
N GLU A 53 8.98 -9.79 -1.55
CA GLU A 53 9.38 -11.18 -1.38
C GLU A 53 8.21 -11.96 -0.79
N GLU A 54 7.97 -13.17 -1.27
CA GLU A 54 7.09 -14.11 -0.59
C GLU A 54 7.84 -14.68 0.62
N ILE A 55 7.21 -14.63 1.78
CA ILE A 55 7.67 -15.28 2.99
C ILE A 55 6.71 -16.42 3.31
N SER A 56 7.26 -17.62 3.48
CA SER A 56 6.50 -18.87 3.69
C SER A 56 5.89 -18.98 5.10
N ASP A 57 5.44 -17.85 5.64
CA ASP A 57 4.68 -17.77 6.87
C ASP A 57 3.18 -17.78 6.53
N LYS A 58 2.42 -18.67 7.19
CA LYS A 58 1.00 -18.90 6.89
C LYS A 58 0.15 -17.64 7.10
N THR A 59 0.59 -16.73 7.97
CA THR A 59 -0.15 -15.51 8.30
C THR A 59 0.30 -14.30 7.50
N THR A 60 1.56 -14.25 7.06
CA THR A 60 2.15 -13.01 6.55
C THR A 60 2.26 -12.95 5.04
N GLY A 61 2.44 -14.03 4.29
CA GLY A 61 2.45 -13.99 2.81
C GLY A 61 3.62 -13.23 2.18
N PHE A 62 3.69 -11.90 2.29
CA PHE A 62 4.72 -11.06 1.65
C PHE A 62 5.47 -10.16 2.62
N LEU A 63 6.76 -9.93 2.32
CA LEU A 63 7.60 -8.89 2.89
C LEU A 63 7.88 -7.84 1.82
N VAL A 64 7.51 -6.59 2.10
CA VAL A 64 7.65 -5.45 1.20
C VAL A 64 8.65 -4.47 1.80
N HIS A 65 9.67 -4.10 1.02
CA HIS A 65 10.55 -2.98 1.30
C HIS A 65 10.41 -1.94 0.21
N MET A 66 10.12 -0.70 0.60
CA MET A 66 10.08 0.43 -0.32
C MET A 66 10.91 1.57 0.25
N SER A 67 11.70 2.22 -0.60
CA SER A 67 12.39 3.44 -0.21
C SER A 67 12.42 4.44 -1.36
N CYS A 68 12.39 5.72 -1.03
CA CYS A 68 12.49 6.81 -1.98
C CYS A 68 13.38 7.89 -1.38
N LYS A 69 14.19 8.53 -2.23
CA LYS A 69 14.98 9.69 -1.86
C LYS A 69 14.86 10.75 -2.95
N GLN A 70 14.69 11.99 -2.53
CA GLN A 70 14.57 13.13 -3.43
C GLN A 70 15.26 14.35 -2.81
N CYS A 71 15.98 15.11 -3.64
CA CYS A 71 16.48 16.43 -3.27
C CYS A 71 15.62 17.48 -3.98
N LEU A 72 15.03 18.40 -3.22
CA LEU A 72 14.27 19.54 -3.73
C LEU A 72 14.76 20.80 -3.00
N ASP A 73 15.15 21.83 -3.75
CA ASP A 73 15.62 23.12 -3.20
C ASP A 73 16.70 22.96 -2.11
N ASN A 74 17.72 22.14 -2.38
CA ASN A 74 18.81 21.77 -1.44
C ASN A 74 18.36 21.08 -0.15
N ASN A 75 17.11 20.62 -0.08
CA ASN A 75 16.59 19.81 1.02
C ASN A 75 16.44 18.36 0.58
N LEU A 76 17.04 17.45 1.34
CA LEU A 76 16.85 16.01 1.20
C LEU A 76 15.55 15.59 1.89
N TYR A 77 14.74 14.85 1.15
CA TYR A 77 13.54 14.16 1.58
C TYR A 77 13.72 12.66 1.35
N GLU A 78 13.41 11.86 2.37
CA GLU A 78 13.54 10.41 2.30
C GLU A 78 12.27 9.76 2.85
N MET A 79 11.89 8.66 2.24
CA MET A 79 10.84 7.79 2.72
C MET A 79 11.35 6.36 2.75
N SER A 80 11.00 5.61 3.78
CA SER A 80 11.15 4.17 3.80
C SER A 80 9.92 3.50 4.39
N THR A 81 9.58 2.34 3.85
CA THR A 81 8.50 1.49 4.29
C THR A 81 9.01 0.07 4.37
N THR A 82 8.70 -0.65 5.44
CA THR A 82 8.85 -2.09 5.54
C THR A 82 7.55 -2.66 6.06
N SER A 83 6.96 -3.57 5.30
CA SER A 83 5.62 -4.09 5.59
C SER A 83 5.57 -5.59 5.42
N LYS A 84 4.80 -6.22 6.30
CA LYS A 84 4.41 -7.62 6.30
C LYS A 84 2.94 -7.68 5.91
N VAL A 85 2.63 -8.31 4.78
CA VAL A 85 1.31 -8.19 4.14
C VAL A 85 0.81 -9.54 3.66
N SER A 86 -0.31 -9.99 4.21
CA SER A 86 -0.94 -11.28 3.91
C SER A 86 -1.42 -11.39 2.45
N TYR A 87 -1.80 -12.59 2.04
CA TYR A 87 -2.28 -12.86 0.68
C TYR A 87 -3.62 -12.16 0.35
N ASP A 88 -4.39 -11.77 1.36
CA ASP A 88 -5.60 -10.94 1.26
C ASP A 88 -5.32 -9.43 1.42
N LEU A 89 -4.06 -9.02 1.21
CA LEU A 89 -3.57 -7.64 1.27
C LEU A 89 -3.75 -6.93 2.63
N LYS A 90 -3.97 -7.69 3.71
CA LYS A 90 -4.01 -7.15 5.06
C LYS A 90 -2.60 -6.93 5.59
N THR A 91 -2.41 -5.78 6.20
CA THR A 91 -1.15 -5.44 6.85
C THR A 91 -1.08 -6.17 8.18
N ILE A 92 -0.07 -7.01 8.35
CA ILE A 92 0.22 -7.64 9.64
C ILE A 92 1.08 -6.69 10.48
N GLU A 93 2.07 -6.07 9.84
CA GLU A 93 2.96 -5.11 10.47
C GLU A 93 3.50 -4.16 9.40
N GLU A 94 3.62 -2.87 9.70
CA GLU A 94 4.23 -1.88 8.82
C GLU A 94 4.98 -0.83 9.63
N ILE A 95 6.21 -0.53 9.19
CA ILE A 95 7.00 0.61 9.67
C ILE A 95 7.20 1.55 8.49
N ARG A 96 6.71 2.78 8.63
CA ARG A 96 6.96 3.88 7.71
C ARG A 96 7.79 4.96 8.38
N THR A 97 8.77 5.48 7.66
CA THR A 97 9.59 6.61 8.09
C THR A 97 9.61 7.64 6.97
N GLU A 98 9.36 8.90 7.32
CA GLU A 98 9.58 10.05 6.46
C GLU A 98 10.58 10.97 7.13
N THR A 99 11.61 11.36 6.38
CA THR A 99 12.62 12.33 6.77
C THR A 99 12.53 13.51 5.82
N ALA A 100 12.52 14.73 6.35
CA ALA A 100 12.48 15.95 5.56
C ALA A 100 13.52 16.96 6.05
N ASN A 101 13.81 17.96 5.21
CA ASN A 101 14.74 19.04 5.50
C ASN A 101 16.08 18.54 6.03
N ASN A 102 16.75 17.66 5.29
CA ASN A 102 18.08 17.16 5.64
C ASN A 102 18.15 16.44 7.01
N GLY A 103 17.04 15.85 7.46
CA GLY A 103 17.00 15.13 8.74
C GLY A 103 16.40 15.92 9.89
N GLU A 104 16.10 17.21 9.71
CA GLU A 104 15.51 18.04 10.76
C GLU A 104 14.14 17.53 11.19
N ILE A 105 13.32 17.05 10.25
CA ILE A 105 12.00 16.51 10.57
C ILE A 105 12.03 15.01 10.31
N LYS A 106 11.65 14.23 11.32
CA LYS A 106 11.52 12.78 11.20
C LYS A 106 10.18 12.32 11.74
N LYS A 107 9.37 11.71 10.88
CA LYS A 107 8.10 11.08 11.23
C LYS A 107 8.26 9.57 11.11
N LYS A 108 7.75 8.84 12.09
CA LYS A 108 7.68 7.39 12.07
C LYS A 108 6.25 6.98 12.38
N LEU A 109 5.70 6.12 11.54
CA LEU A 109 4.43 5.45 11.75
C LEU A 109 4.72 3.96 11.90
N TYR A 110 4.18 3.36 12.94
CA TYR A 110 4.16 1.93 13.15
C TYR A 110 2.71 1.48 13.14
N ILE A 111 2.42 0.41 12.40
CA ILE A 111 1.11 -0.22 12.33
C ILE A 111 1.35 -1.70 12.64
N ALA A 112 0.56 -2.27 13.54
CA ALA A 112 0.57 -3.70 13.79
C ALA A 112 -0.85 -4.21 13.95
N LYS A 113 -1.14 -5.37 13.35
CA LYS A 113 -2.36 -6.10 13.62
C LYS A 113 -2.17 -6.89 14.91
N VAL A 114 -3.01 -6.62 15.91
CA VAL A 114 -3.04 -7.32 17.20
C VAL A 114 -4.44 -7.90 17.32
N ASP A 115 -4.54 -9.23 17.25
CA ASP A 115 -5.80 -9.95 17.11
C ASP A 115 -6.62 -9.43 15.90
N ASP A 116 -7.80 -8.86 16.14
CA ASP A 116 -8.69 -8.30 15.11
C ASP A 116 -8.63 -6.77 15.02
N GLU A 117 -7.70 -6.13 15.71
CA GLU A 117 -7.55 -4.68 15.75
C GLU A 117 -6.19 -4.21 15.22
N TYR A 118 -6.12 -2.94 14.85
CA TYR A 118 -4.85 -2.28 14.50
C TYR A 118 -4.37 -1.36 15.62
N GLU A 119 -3.14 -1.60 16.06
CA GLU A 119 -2.39 -0.64 16.85
C GLU A 119 -1.58 0.26 15.92
N ILE A 120 -1.73 1.58 16.08
CA ILE A 120 -1.02 2.59 15.29
C ILE A 120 -0.23 3.50 16.23
N THR A 121 1.09 3.49 16.11
CA THR A 121 1.96 4.40 16.84
C THR A 121 2.60 5.42 15.90
N VAL A 122 2.39 6.71 16.19
CA VAL A 122 3.01 7.83 15.46
C VAL A 122 4.05 8.47 16.35
N THR A 123 5.23 8.73 15.80
CA THR A 123 6.32 9.46 16.46
C THR A 123 6.82 10.55 15.53
N ILE A 124 6.88 11.79 16.01
CA ILE A 124 7.39 12.94 15.27
C ILE A 124 8.52 13.58 16.06
N LYS A 125 9.65 13.78 15.39
CA LYS A 125 10.83 14.47 15.92
C LYS A 125 11.18 15.68 15.07
N TYR A 126 11.60 16.75 15.73
CA TYR A 126 12.13 17.97 15.13
C TYR A 126 13.50 18.27 15.71
N HIS A 127 14.51 18.40 14.87
CA HIS A 127 15.92 18.55 15.23
C HIS A 127 16.40 17.48 16.24
N GLY A 128 15.85 16.26 16.14
CA GLY A 128 16.14 15.15 17.05
C GLY A 128 15.27 15.09 18.31
N ASP A 129 14.64 16.20 18.70
CA ASP A 129 13.76 16.28 19.86
C ASP A 129 12.39 15.65 19.58
N LEU A 130 11.91 14.83 20.52
CA LEU A 130 10.57 14.27 20.45
C LEU A 130 9.53 15.39 20.60
N LYS A 131 8.69 15.59 19.59
CA LYS A 131 7.58 16.55 19.64
C LYS A 131 6.24 15.87 19.86
N GLU A 132 6.01 14.75 19.18
CA GLU A 132 4.77 13.99 19.31
C GLU A 132 5.09 12.51 19.41
N LYS A 133 4.44 11.84 20.37
CA LYS A 133 4.27 10.40 20.36
C LYS A 133 2.82 10.12 20.74
N LYS A 134 2.09 9.48 19.86
CA LYS A 134 0.74 9.00 20.12
C LYS A 134 0.60 7.56 19.70
N THR A 135 -0.16 6.80 20.47
CA THR A 135 -0.60 5.46 20.12
C THR A 135 -2.12 5.51 20.03
N ILE A 136 -2.64 5.11 18.89
CA ILE A 136 -4.05 5.00 18.60
C ILE A 136 -4.31 3.49 18.52
N LEU A 137 -5.03 2.97 19.49
CA LEU A 137 -5.69 1.66 19.43
C LEU A 137 -7.15 1.97 19.15
N ASP A 138 -7.61 1.87 17.90
CA ASP A 138 -9.02 2.22 17.66
C ASP A 138 -9.59 1.86 16.27
N ILE A 139 -8.99 0.93 15.53
CA ILE A 139 -9.60 0.45 14.28
C ILE A 139 -10.04 -1.00 14.46
N PRO A 140 -11.33 -1.22 14.82
CA PRO A 140 -11.93 -2.55 14.75
C PRO A 140 -11.77 -3.15 13.36
N GLY A 141 -11.54 -4.46 13.27
CA GLY A 141 -11.33 -5.17 12.00
C GLY A 141 -12.43 -4.93 10.97
N GLU A 142 -13.68 -4.78 11.41
CA GLU A 142 -14.82 -4.45 10.54
C GLU A 142 -14.68 -3.08 9.84
N LYS A 143 -14.07 -2.09 10.51
CA LYS A 143 -13.77 -0.77 9.92
C LYS A 143 -12.47 -0.77 9.09
N ALA A 144 -11.71 -1.88 9.13
CA ALA A 144 -10.47 -2.07 8.38
C ALA A 144 -10.62 -3.05 7.21
N GLU A 145 -11.85 -3.42 6.85
CA GLU A 145 -12.11 -4.39 5.78
C GLU A 145 -11.57 -3.92 4.42
N ASN A 146 -11.49 -2.61 4.18
CA ASN A 146 -10.88 -2.05 2.96
C ASN A 146 -9.61 -1.24 3.24
N LEU A 147 -9.01 -1.40 4.42
CA LEU A 147 -7.76 -0.72 4.77
C LEU A 147 -6.57 -1.38 4.07
N ILE A 148 -5.89 -0.60 3.22
CA ILE A 148 -4.69 -0.97 2.49
C ILE A 148 -3.59 0.05 2.83
N THR A 149 -2.57 -0.41 3.56
CA THR A 149 -1.40 0.42 3.88
C THR A 149 -0.42 0.44 2.70
N GLU A 150 0.69 1.19 2.79
CA GLU A 150 1.57 1.39 1.64
C GLU A 150 2.19 0.08 1.12
N GLY A 151 2.54 -0.86 2.02
CA GLY A 151 3.02 -2.18 1.60
C GLY A 151 1.99 -2.96 0.79
N GLY A 152 0.75 -3.03 1.28
CA GLY A 152 -0.35 -3.70 0.56
C GLY A 152 -0.72 -2.98 -0.73
N ASN A 153 -0.62 -1.66 -0.76
CA ASN A 153 -0.90 -0.86 -1.95
C ASN A 153 0.07 -1.18 -3.09
N VAL A 154 1.37 -1.32 -2.80
CA VAL A 154 2.35 -1.69 -3.83
C VAL A 154 2.05 -3.09 -4.41
N ILE A 155 1.66 -4.05 -3.57
CA ILE A 155 1.23 -5.38 -4.04
C ILE A 155 -0.04 -5.27 -4.89
N LEU A 156 -1.04 -4.50 -4.44
CA LEU A 156 -2.29 -4.25 -5.15
C LEU A 156 -2.03 -3.67 -6.55
N LEU A 157 -1.19 -2.64 -6.66
CA LEU A 157 -0.82 -2.03 -7.93
C LEU A 157 -0.14 -3.03 -8.86
N ARG A 158 0.74 -3.90 -8.34
CA ARG A 158 1.36 -4.97 -9.13
C ARG A 158 0.33 -5.99 -9.61
N LYS A 159 -0.59 -6.42 -8.73
CA LYS A 159 -1.69 -7.33 -9.05
C LYS A 159 -2.59 -6.76 -10.16
N ILE A 160 -2.99 -5.50 -10.04
CA ILE A 160 -3.77 -4.78 -11.06
C ILE A 160 -3.08 -4.82 -12.42
N ALA A 161 -1.77 -4.54 -12.44
CA ALA A 161 -0.99 -4.51 -13.69
C ALA A 161 -0.92 -5.89 -14.35
N ILE A 162 -0.75 -6.95 -13.56
CA ILE A 162 -0.71 -8.34 -14.06
C ILE A 162 -2.09 -8.80 -14.54
N SER A 163 -3.15 -8.46 -13.80
CA SER A 163 -4.52 -8.90 -14.11
C SER A 163 -5.18 -8.06 -15.19
N ASN A 164 -4.54 -6.99 -15.66
CA ASN A 164 -5.13 -5.98 -16.56
C ASN A 164 -6.51 -5.50 -16.05
N TYR A 165 -6.63 -5.28 -14.75
CA TYR A 165 -7.88 -4.82 -14.16
C TYR A 165 -8.20 -3.41 -14.68
N ASN A 166 -9.44 -3.21 -15.11
CA ASN A 166 -9.97 -1.92 -15.54
C ASN A 166 -11.24 -1.62 -14.72
N GLY A 167 -11.29 -0.44 -14.10
CA GLY A 167 -12.40 -0.07 -13.24
C GLY A 167 -12.05 0.96 -12.18
N LYS A 168 -13.01 1.16 -11.27
CA LYS A 168 -12.88 2.10 -10.15
C LYS A 168 -13.26 1.42 -8.85
N PHE A 169 -12.55 1.75 -7.78
CA PHE A 169 -12.89 1.28 -6.44
C PHE A 169 -12.36 2.22 -5.36
N LEU A 170 -12.93 2.06 -4.17
CA LEU A 170 -12.56 2.81 -2.98
C LEU A 170 -11.86 1.87 -2.01
N ALA A 171 -10.79 2.36 -1.40
CA ALA A 171 -10.13 1.74 -0.27
C ALA A 171 -9.87 2.78 0.82
N GLN A 172 -9.41 2.33 1.97
CA GLN A 172 -8.89 3.19 3.02
C GLN A 172 -7.37 3.06 3.10
N SER A 173 -6.70 4.10 3.58
CA SER A 173 -5.28 4.08 3.89
C SER A 173 -4.99 4.88 5.15
N ILE A 174 -3.74 4.84 5.62
CA ILE A 174 -3.29 5.61 6.79
C ILE A 174 -2.19 6.56 6.34
N LEU A 175 -2.36 7.84 6.68
CA LEU A 175 -1.35 8.87 6.48
C LEU A 175 -0.24 8.76 7.53
N ILE A 176 0.94 9.32 7.25
CA ILE A 176 2.10 9.25 8.17
C ILE A 176 1.83 9.81 9.57
N ASN A 177 0.82 10.69 9.70
CA ASN A 177 0.39 11.28 10.97
C ASN A 177 -0.67 10.42 11.71
N GLY A 178 -0.97 9.23 11.21
CA GLY A 178 -1.92 8.26 11.78
C GLY A 178 -3.38 8.48 11.40
N LEU A 179 -3.71 9.47 10.57
CA LEU A 179 -5.09 9.70 10.13
C LEU A 179 -5.48 8.69 9.05
N ILE A 180 -6.66 8.10 9.20
CA ILE A 180 -7.29 7.26 8.17
C ILE A 180 -7.86 8.18 7.10
N CYS A 181 -7.63 7.85 5.84
CA CYS A 181 -8.24 8.53 4.71
C CYS A 181 -8.82 7.52 3.73
N GLN A 182 -9.75 7.98 2.90
CA GLN A 182 -10.26 7.21 1.77
C GLN A 182 -9.40 7.48 0.53
N VAL A 183 -9.18 6.44 -0.27
CA VAL A 183 -8.42 6.49 -1.51
C VAL A 183 -9.30 5.96 -2.63
N GLU A 184 -9.43 6.74 -3.69
CA GLU A 184 -10.10 6.32 -4.93
C GLU A 184 -9.05 5.85 -5.94
N TYR A 185 -9.22 4.63 -6.43
CA TYR A 185 -8.45 4.08 -7.52
C TYR A 185 -9.28 4.20 -8.79
N GLU A 186 -8.72 4.88 -9.79
CA GLU A 186 -9.26 4.98 -11.14
C GLU A 186 -8.22 4.36 -12.07
N ILE A 187 -8.55 3.19 -12.63
CA ILE A 187 -7.59 2.36 -13.36
C ILE A 187 -8.05 2.21 -14.78
N GLU A 188 -7.31 2.85 -15.68
CA GLU A 188 -7.48 2.72 -17.13
C GLU A 188 -6.27 1.98 -17.70
N VAL A 189 -6.52 0.86 -18.35
CA VAL A 189 -5.46 0.10 -19.04
C VAL A 189 -5.21 0.77 -20.39
N ASN A 190 -4.22 1.68 -20.44
CA ASN A 190 -3.68 2.18 -21.71
C ASN A 190 -2.50 1.28 -22.11
N VAL A 191 -2.70 0.48 -23.16
CA VAL A 191 -1.69 -0.43 -23.70
C VAL A 191 -0.59 0.38 -24.38
N THR A 192 0.48 0.69 -23.64
CA THR A 192 1.79 0.96 -24.22
C THR A 192 2.88 0.31 -23.36
N PHE A 193 3.19 -0.95 -23.69
CA PHE A 193 4.31 -1.70 -23.11
C PHE A 193 5.63 -1.23 -23.77
N GLU A 194 6.24 -0.19 -23.21
CA GLU A 194 7.68 0.08 -23.35
C GLU A 194 8.27 0.33 -21.96
N GLY A 195 8.56 -0.77 -21.26
CA GLY A 195 9.59 -0.85 -20.21
C GLY A 195 9.71 0.32 -19.22
N THR A 196 8.61 0.88 -18.72
CA THR A 196 8.62 1.81 -17.59
C THR A 196 7.26 1.73 -16.90
N PHE A 197 7.24 1.38 -15.60
CA PHE A 197 6.01 1.41 -14.81
C PHE A 197 5.47 2.84 -14.79
N PHE A 198 4.32 3.06 -15.42
CA PHE A 198 3.56 4.29 -15.28
C PHE A 198 2.86 4.27 -13.91
N PRO A 199 2.93 5.35 -13.11
CA PRO A 199 2.13 5.44 -11.90
C PRO A 199 0.64 5.42 -12.28
N VAL A 200 -0.12 4.52 -11.66
CA VAL A 200 -1.58 4.61 -11.63
C VAL A 200 -1.94 5.96 -10.98
N LEU A 201 -2.78 6.75 -11.65
CA LEU A 201 -3.30 8.01 -11.11
C LEU A 201 -4.26 7.70 -9.95
N ALA A 202 -3.71 7.55 -8.74
CA ALA A 202 -4.50 7.58 -7.52
C ALA A 202 -4.84 9.04 -7.18
N LYS A 203 -6.08 9.45 -7.42
CA LYS A 203 -6.57 10.76 -6.93
C LYS A 203 -6.85 10.62 -5.43
N ARG A 204 -6.02 11.27 -4.61
CA ARG A 204 -6.26 11.41 -3.18
C ARG A 204 -7.19 12.60 -2.93
N ASN A 205 -8.49 12.33 -2.78
CA ASN A 205 -9.43 13.33 -2.28
C ASN A 205 -9.38 13.31 -0.74
N ILE A 206 -8.92 14.40 -0.14
CA ILE A 206 -9.03 14.62 1.31
C ILE A 206 -10.37 15.32 1.53
N THR A 207 -11.35 14.59 2.05
CA THR A 207 -12.57 15.15 2.65
C THR A 207 -12.41 15.22 4.16
#